data_AF-I3T3U2-F1
#
_entry.id   AF-I3T3U2-F1
#
_cell.length_a   1.000
_cell.length_b   1.000
_cell.length_c   1.000
_cell.angle_alpha   90.00
_cell.angle_beta   90.00
_cell.angle_gamma   90.00
#
_symmetry.space_group_name_H-M   'P 1'
#
loop_
_entity.id
_entity.type
_entity.pdbx_description
1 polymer ?
#
loop_
_entity_poly.entity_id
_entity_poly.type
_entity_poly.pdbx_seq_one_letter_code
_entity_poly.pdbx_strand_id
1 'polypeptide(L)'
;MISFSRSSYHPLDGMLGLGRGKSSLVSQLNSQGLVRNVVGHCLSAQGGGYIFFGDVYDSSRLTWTPMSSRDLKHYVAGAAELIFGGKKTGIGGLLPVFDTGSSYTYFNSNAYQAVISWLKKELAGKPLKEAPDDQTLPLCWHGKRPFRSVYEVRKYFKSMALSFTSSGRTNTQFEIPPEAYLIVSNMGNVCLGILDGSEVGMGDLNLIGDISMLDKVMVFDNEKRLIGWAPADCNRVPNSRHVSI
;
A
#
# COMPACT_ATOMS: atom_id res chain seq x y z
N MET A 1 -35.07 -13.40 12.19
CA MET A 1 -36.38 -13.02 11.62
C MET A 1 -36.13 -11.87 10.67
N ILE A 2 -36.42 -12.06 9.39
CA ILE A 2 -36.20 -11.07 8.33
C ILE A 2 -37.31 -10.01 8.39
N SER A 3 -36.95 -8.74 8.23
CA SER A 3 -37.81 -7.73 7.61
C SER A 3 -36.94 -6.74 6.85
N PHE A 4 -36.99 -6.78 5.52
CA PHE A 4 -36.40 -5.77 4.64
C PHE A 4 -37.45 -4.71 4.33
N SER A 5 -37.09 -3.43 4.51
CA SER A 5 -37.81 -2.30 3.94
C SER A 5 -36.99 -1.70 2.78
N ARG A 6 -37.68 -1.28 1.72
CA ARG A 6 -37.16 -0.94 0.40
C ARG A 6 -36.17 0.25 0.39
N SER A 7 -35.15 0.09 -0.46
CA SER A 7 -34.39 1.11 -1.19
C SER A 7 -33.33 1.91 -0.43
N SER A 8 -32.25 1.23 -0.06
CA SER A 8 -30.91 1.80 -0.15
C SER A 8 -30.06 0.83 -0.97
N TYR A 9 -29.65 1.25 -2.18
CA TYR A 9 -28.64 0.53 -2.96
C TYR A 9 -27.34 0.60 -2.13
N HIS A 10 -27.10 -0.41 -1.31
CA HIS A 10 -25.79 -0.67 -0.74
C HIS A 10 -25.10 -1.64 -1.70
N PRO A 11 -24.13 -1.19 -2.52
CA PRO A 11 -23.49 -2.05 -3.52
C PRO A 11 -22.58 -3.14 -2.90
N LEU A 12 -22.58 -3.28 -1.57
CA LEU A 12 -21.70 -4.16 -0.80
C LEU A 12 -22.51 -4.86 0.30
N ASP A 13 -22.55 -6.19 0.24
CA ASP A 13 -23.21 -7.04 1.25
C ASP A 13 -22.24 -7.59 2.31
N GLY A 14 -20.95 -7.27 2.20
CA GLY A 14 -19.94 -7.73 3.17
C GLY A 14 -18.50 -7.43 2.78
N MET A 15 -17.58 -7.90 3.62
CA MET A 15 -16.13 -7.81 3.41
C MET A 15 -15.51 -9.21 3.36
N LEU A 16 -14.55 -9.39 2.46
CA LEU A 16 -13.80 -10.63 2.34
C LEU A 16 -12.50 -10.57 3.14
N GLY A 17 -12.42 -11.31 4.25
CA GLY A 17 -11.22 -11.35 5.09
C GLY A 17 -10.10 -12.20 4.48
N LEU A 18 -8.99 -11.55 4.09
CA LEU A 18 -7.81 -12.22 3.51
C LEU A 18 -6.64 -12.39 4.48
N GLY A 19 -6.82 -12.03 5.76
CA GLY A 19 -5.78 -12.09 6.79
C GLY A 19 -5.26 -13.50 7.09
N ARG A 20 -4.41 -13.61 8.12
CA ARG A 20 -3.67 -14.85 8.44
C ARG A 20 -4.40 -15.77 9.41
N GLY A 21 -5.58 -15.38 9.87
CA GLY A 21 -6.39 -16.15 10.79
C GLY A 21 -7.06 -17.36 10.11
N LYS A 22 -7.38 -18.40 10.89
CA LYS A 22 -8.04 -19.61 10.39
C LYS A 22 -9.40 -19.36 9.72
N SER A 23 -10.06 -18.24 10.06
CA SER A 23 -11.33 -17.82 9.47
C SER A 23 -11.17 -17.06 8.15
N SER A 24 -9.94 -16.76 7.70
CA SER A 24 -9.75 -16.09 6.40
C SER A 24 -10.13 -17.01 5.24
N LEU A 25 -10.55 -16.42 4.12
CA LEU A 25 -10.97 -17.20 2.95
C LEU A 25 -9.87 -18.15 2.48
N VAL A 26 -8.64 -17.64 2.35
CA VAL A 26 -7.48 -18.45 1.91
C VAL A 26 -7.20 -19.63 2.85
N SER A 27 -7.34 -19.43 4.17
CA SER A 27 -7.17 -20.51 5.15
C SER A 27 -8.27 -21.57 5.05
N GLN A 28 -9.52 -21.16 4.80
CA GLN A 28 -10.65 -22.07 4.63
C GLN A 28 -10.61 -22.85 3.31
N LEU A 29 -10.13 -22.23 2.23
CA LEU A 29 -9.93 -22.92 0.95
C LEU A 29 -8.77 -23.93 1.07
N ASN A 30 -7.69 -23.55 1.77
CA ASN A 30 -6.56 -24.43 2.01
C ASN A 30 -6.92 -25.62 2.92
N SER A 31 -7.73 -25.43 3.96
CA SER A 31 -8.15 -26.53 4.84
C SER A 31 -9.03 -27.57 4.13
N GLN A 32 -9.67 -27.19 3.03
CA GLN A 32 -10.42 -28.07 2.14
C GLN A 32 -9.56 -28.69 1.02
N GLY A 33 -8.25 -28.39 0.97
CA GLY A 33 -7.33 -28.90 -0.03
C GLY A 33 -7.50 -28.29 -1.43
N LEU A 34 -8.21 -27.15 -1.55
CA LEU A 34 -8.53 -26.54 -2.85
C LEU A 34 -7.38 -25.69 -3.41
N VAL A 35 -6.64 -25.02 -2.54
CA VAL A 35 -5.53 -24.13 -2.89
C VAL A 35 -4.41 -24.22 -1.84
N ARG A 36 -3.19 -23.82 -2.20
CA ARG A 36 -2.14 -23.53 -1.22
C ARG A 36 -2.53 -22.32 -0.36
N ASN A 37 -1.98 -22.23 0.85
CA ASN A 37 -2.23 -21.11 1.74
C ASN A 37 -1.43 -19.87 1.31
N VAL A 38 -1.74 -19.38 0.12
CA VAL A 38 -1.10 -18.24 -0.54
C VAL A 38 -2.23 -17.40 -1.12
N VAL A 39 -2.16 -16.10 -0.91
CA VAL A 39 -3.10 -15.13 -1.50
C VAL A 39 -2.31 -14.00 -2.12
N GLY A 40 -2.77 -13.48 -3.24
CA GLY A 40 -2.21 -12.28 -3.83
C GLY A 40 -3.27 -11.41 -4.47
N HIS A 41 -2.91 -10.16 -4.70
CA HIS A 41 -3.75 -9.18 -5.38
C HIS A 41 -2.90 -8.28 -6.26
N CYS A 42 -3.53 -7.63 -7.23
CA CYS A 42 -2.95 -6.58 -8.04
C CYS A 42 -4.02 -5.50 -8.21
N LEU A 43 -3.79 -4.32 -7.64
CA LEU A 43 -4.75 -3.21 -7.68
C LEU A 43 -4.35 -2.24 -8.79
N SER A 44 -5.27 -1.96 -9.72
CA SER A 44 -5.00 -1.03 -10.82
C SER A 44 -5.21 0.41 -10.39
N ALA A 45 -4.26 1.28 -10.71
CA ALA A 45 -4.44 2.73 -10.51
C ALA A 45 -5.58 3.33 -11.36
N GLN A 46 -6.05 2.61 -12.39
CA GLN A 46 -7.21 3.01 -13.19
C GLN A 46 -8.54 2.45 -12.66
N GLY A 47 -8.50 1.74 -11.53
CA GLY A 47 -9.64 1.03 -10.96
C GLY A 47 -9.71 -0.42 -11.42
N GLY A 48 -10.29 -1.28 -10.56
CA GLY A 48 -10.31 -2.73 -10.76
C GLY A 48 -8.98 -3.36 -10.34
N GLY A 49 -8.63 -4.46 -10.99
CA GLY A 49 -7.53 -5.33 -10.59
C GLY A 49 -7.99 -6.79 -10.50
N TYR A 50 -7.22 -7.61 -9.81
CA TYR A 50 -7.55 -9.02 -9.59
C TYR A 50 -7.01 -9.53 -8.26
N ILE A 51 -7.65 -10.59 -7.75
CA ILE A 51 -7.20 -11.34 -6.58
C ILE A 51 -7.00 -12.80 -7.02
N PHE A 52 -6.03 -13.48 -6.43
CA PHE A 52 -5.78 -14.88 -6.70
C PHE A 52 -5.43 -15.66 -5.44
N PHE A 53 -5.71 -16.96 -5.47
CA PHE A 53 -5.48 -17.89 -4.38
C PHE A 53 -4.61 -19.05 -4.87
N GLY A 54 -3.61 -19.44 -4.08
CA GLY A 54 -2.64 -20.47 -4.45
C GLY A 54 -1.49 -19.94 -5.32
N ASP A 55 -0.98 -20.80 -6.21
CA ASP A 55 0.22 -20.51 -7.04
C ASP A 55 -0.16 -19.90 -8.39
N VAL A 56 0.06 -18.59 -8.55
CA VAL A 56 -0.22 -17.88 -9.82
C VAL A 56 0.98 -17.08 -10.33
N TYR A 57 1.97 -16.81 -9.48
CA TYR A 57 3.06 -15.91 -9.83
C TYR A 57 4.42 -16.60 -9.89
N ASP A 58 5.19 -16.27 -10.93
CA ASP A 58 6.59 -16.68 -11.08
C ASP A 58 7.41 -16.06 -9.93
N SER A 59 7.67 -16.88 -8.90
CA SER A 59 8.36 -16.43 -7.68
C SER A 59 9.74 -15.82 -7.93
N SER A 60 10.37 -16.11 -9.09
CA SER A 60 11.65 -15.54 -9.50
C SER A 60 11.59 -14.05 -9.85
N ARG A 61 10.39 -13.51 -10.13
CA ARG A 61 10.17 -12.09 -10.47
C ARG A 61 9.77 -11.25 -9.27
N LEU A 62 9.50 -11.88 -8.13
CA LEU A 62 9.07 -11.22 -6.91
C LEU A 62 10.27 -10.87 -6.04
N THR A 63 10.18 -9.68 -5.46
CA THR A 63 11.02 -9.27 -4.35
C THR A 63 10.34 -9.69 -3.05
N TRP A 64 11.08 -10.33 -2.15
CA TRP A 64 10.52 -10.93 -0.94
C TRP A 64 11.10 -10.34 0.35
N THR A 65 10.27 -10.26 1.38
CA THR A 65 10.67 -10.01 2.77
C THR A 65 9.98 -10.99 3.74
N PRO A 66 10.64 -11.41 4.82
CA PRO A 66 9.98 -12.19 5.87
C PRO A 66 8.86 -11.41 6.56
N MET A 67 7.77 -12.12 6.88
CA MET A 67 6.76 -11.61 7.80
C MET A 67 7.31 -11.55 9.23
N SER A 68 6.87 -10.56 10.00
CA SER A 68 7.16 -10.44 11.42
C SER A 68 6.69 -11.68 12.19
N SER A 69 7.46 -12.06 13.21
CA SER A 69 7.06 -13.08 14.18
C SER A 69 6.13 -12.56 15.26
N ARG A 70 5.99 -11.23 15.39
CA ARG A 70 5.26 -10.58 16.49
C ARG A 70 3.75 -10.51 16.30
N ASP A 71 3.28 -10.53 15.06
CA ASP A 71 1.86 -10.50 14.72
C ASP A 71 1.51 -11.78 13.91
N LEU A 72 0.41 -12.43 14.30
CA LEU A 72 -0.09 -13.65 13.67
C LEU A 72 -1.42 -13.45 12.92
N LYS A 73 -2.02 -12.26 13.01
CA LYS A 73 -3.33 -11.94 12.42
C LYS A 73 -3.17 -11.09 11.16
N HIS A 74 -2.31 -10.07 11.19
CA HIS A 74 -2.08 -9.16 10.07
C HIS A 74 -0.84 -9.53 9.26
N TYR A 75 -0.78 -9.02 8.02
CA TYR A 75 0.39 -9.10 7.16
C TYR A 75 1.40 -8.02 7.53
N VAL A 76 2.18 -8.29 8.58
CA VAL A 76 3.24 -7.41 9.05
C VAL A 76 4.57 -7.91 8.50
N ALA A 77 5.34 -7.06 7.81
CA ALA A 77 6.69 -7.40 7.37
C ALA A 77 7.73 -7.23 8.49
N GLY A 78 8.96 -7.70 8.23
CA GLY A 78 10.11 -7.41 9.08
C GLY A 78 10.43 -5.92 9.21
N ALA A 79 11.33 -5.60 10.13
CA ALA A 79 11.74 -4.23 10.40
C ALA A 79 12.33 -3.54 9.15
N ALA A 80 11.84 -2.34 8.85
CA ALA A 80 12.25 -1.53 7.72
C ALA A 80 12.87 -0.20 8.16
N GLU A 81 13.74 0.32 7.29
CA GLU A 81 14.23 1.70 7.34
C GLU A 81 13.55 2.52 6.24
N LEU A 82 13.05 3.70 6.60
CA LEU A 82 12.45 4.63 5.65
C LEU A 82 13.55 5.31 4.84
N ILE A 83 13.40 5.26 3.52
CA ILE A 83 14.26 5.90 2.52
C ILE A 83 13.45 6.99 1.82
N PHE A 84 14.06 8.15 1.62
CA PHE A 84 13.49 9.26 0.84
C PHE A 84 14.46 9.69 -0.25
N GLY A 85 14.05 9.62 -1.52
CA GLY A 85 14.90 10.03 -2.64
C GLY A 85 16.24 9.30 -2.70
N GLY A 86 16.25 8.01 -2.36
CA GLY A 86 17.44 7.17 -2.28
C GLY A 86 18.32 7.40 -1.04
N LYS A 87 17.92 8.26 -0.10
CA LYS A 87 18.67 8.54 1.13
C LYS A 87 17.96 7.99 2.35
N LYS A 88 18.74 7.38 3.24
CA LYS A 88 18.28 6.97 4.57
C LYS A 88 17.78 8.18 5.35
N THR A 89 16.59 8.05 5.95
CA THR A 89 16.01 9.10 6.79
C THR A 89 16.47 9.01 8.25
N GLY A 90 17.08 7.90 8.65
CA GLY A 90 17.38 7.59 10.06
C GLY A 90 16.20 7.02 10.84
N ILE A 91 14.99 6.99 10.24
CA ILE A 91 13.82 6.34 10.82
C ILE A 91 13.85 4.85 10.47
N GLY A 92 14.21 4.02 11.44
CA GLY A 92 14.29 2.57 11.31
C GLY A 92 13.36 1.84 12.28
N GLY A 93 13.34 0.51 12.19
CA GLY A 93 12.54 -0.33 13.09
C GLY A 93 11.04 -0.30 12.79
N LEU A 94 10.64 0.25 11.63
CA LEU A 94 9.24 0.31 11.22
C LEU A 94 8.77 -1.11 10.91
N LEU A 95 7.61 -1.50 11.46
CA LEU A 95 6.97 -2.78 11.18
C LEU A 95 5.75 -2.52 10.29
N PRO A 96 5.92 -2.46 8.96
CA PRO A 96 4.84 -2.07 8.06
C PRO A 96 3.78 -3.18 7.99
N VAL A 97 2.52 -2.78 8.10
CA VAL A 97 1.35 -3.63 7.94
C VAL A 97 0.72 -3.35 6.60
N PHE A 98 0.62 -4.35 5.74
CA PHE A 98 -0.03 -4.23 4.43
C PHE A 98 -1.53 -4.48 4.60
N ASP A 99 -2.34 -3.49 4.26
CA ASP A 99 -3.79 -3.51 4.49
C ASP A 99 -4.55 -2.95 3.29
N THR A 100 -5.37 -3.79 2.66
CA THR A 100 -6.26 -3.38 1.57
C THR A 100 -7.60 -2.81 2.06
N GLY A 101 -7.78 -2.68 3.38
CA GLY A 101 -8.93 -2.02 3.99
C GLY A 101 -8.78 -0.50 4.09
N SER A 102 -7.59 0.02 3.81
CA SER A 102 -7.24 1.44 3.97
C SER A 102 -6.80 2.04 2.64
N SER A 103 -7.50 3.10 2.20
CA SER A 103 -7.17 3.76 0.93
C SER A 103 -5.80 4.45 0.96
N TYR A 104 -5.43 5.04 2.10
CA TYR A 104 -4.19 5.80 2.28
C TYR A 104 -3.18 5.05 3.13
N THR A 105 -1.91 5.47 3.04
CA THR A 105 -0.85 4.99 3.93
C THR A 105 -0.83 5.83 5.21
N TYR A 106 -0.66 5.18 6.36
CA TYR A 106 -0.58 5.84 7.65
C TYR A 106 0.76 5.53 8.29
N PHE A 107 1.53 6.56 8.59
CA PHE A 107 2.79 6.40 9.32
C PHE A 107 2.62 6.85 10.75
N ASN A 108 3.37 6.22 11.66
CA ASN A 108 3.47 6.74 13.02
C ASN A 108 4.07 8.16 12.99
N SER A 109 3.89 8.90 14.08
CA SER A 109 4.26 10.32 14.11
C SER A 109 5.72 10.58 13.72
N ASN A 110 6.66 9.73 14.18
CA ASN A 110 8.09 9.88 13.84
C ASN A 110 8.37 9.74 12.33
N ALA A 111 7.81 8.69 11.69
CA ALA A 111 7.98 8.47 10.27
C ALA A 111 7.26 9.53 9.44
N TYR A 112 6.04 9.91 9.84
CA TYR A 112 5.27 10.96 9.17
C TYR A 112 6.01 12.31 9.20
N GLN A 113 6.48 12.76 10.37
CA GLN A 113 7.22 14.02 10.50
C GLN A 113 8.54 14.01 9.71
N ALA A 114 9.21 12.86 9.62
CA ALA A 114 10.37 12.73 8.73
C ALA A 114 9.98 12.95 7.26
N VAL A 115 8.91 12.31 6.77
CA VAL A 115 8.40 12.52 5.40
C VAL A 115 8.08 14.00 5.15
N ILE A 116 7.37 14.66 6.08
CA ILE A 116 7.04 16.09 5.95
C ILE A 116 8.30 16.96 5.88
N SER A 117 9.30 16.70 6.73
CA SER A 117 10.56 17.44 6.72
C SER A 117 11.31 17.30 5.39
N TRP A 118 11.38 16.08 4.85
CA TRP A 118 12.01 15.81 3.55
C TRP A 118 11.25 16.47 2.38
N LEU A 119 9.91 16.39 2.38
CA LEU A 119 9.08 17.05 1.37
C LEU A 119 9.24 18.57 1.41
N LYS A 120 9.21 19.20 2.58
CA LYS A 120 9.44 20.65 2.73
C LYS A 120 10.78 21.07 2.13
N LYS A 121 11.85 20.29 2.39
CA LYS A 121 13.17 20.52 1.81
C LYS A 121 13.20 20.31 0.29
N GLU A 122 12.52 19.30 -0.21
CA GLU A 122 12.45 19.00 -1.64
C GLU A 122 11.69 20.07 -2.45
N LEU A 123 10.57 20.53 -1.90
CA LEU A 123 9.67 21.47 -2.54
C LEU A 123 10.13 22.93 -2.41
N ALA A 124 11.11 23.20 -1.55
CA ALA A 124 11.71 24.53 -1.42
C ALA A 124 12.21 25.06 -2.78
N GLY A 125 11.71 26.24 -3.18
CA GLY A 125 12.03 26.88 -4.46
C GLY A 125 11.37 26.24 -5.69
N LYS A 126 10.52 25.23 -5.55
CA LYS A 126 9.71 24.69 -6.64
C LYS A 126 8.46 25.57 -6.87
N PRO A 127 7.85 25.54 -8.06
CA PRO A 127 6.64 26.32 -8.36
C PRO A 127 5.37 25.68 -7.78
N LEU A 128 5.44 25.25 -6.53
CA LEU A 128 4.35 24.64 -5.76
C LEU A 128 4.18 25.44 -4.46
N LYS A 129 2.94 25.70 -4.07
CA LYS A 129 2.60 26.38 -2.82
C LYS A 129 1.59 25.53 -2.06
N GLU A 130 1.68 25.52 -0.73
CA GLU A 130 0.68 24.85 0.10
C GLU A 130 -0.72 25.43 -0.18
N ALA A 131 -1.71 24.56 -0.23
CA ALA A 131 -3.10 24.86 -0.56
C ALA A 131 -3.98 24.58 0.67
N PRO A 132 -3.95 25.43 1.72
CA PRO A 132 -4.67 25.18 2.98
C PRO A 132 -6.20 25.20 2.82
N ASP A 133 -6.70 25.82 1.76
CA ASP A 133 -8.13 25.87 1.45
C ASP A 133 -8.66 24.56 0.85
N ASP A 134 -7.77 23.64 0.44
CA ASP A 134 -8.13 22.31 -0.06
C ASP A 134 -8.09 21.28 1.06
N GLN A 135 -9.27 20.90 1.54
CA GLN A 135 -9.44 19.96 2.65
C GLN A 135 -9.56 18.49 2.18
N THR A 136 -9.19 18.18 0.93
CA THR A 136 -9.25 16.80 0.41
C THR A 136 -8.38 15.85 1.24
N LEU A 137 -7.17 16.29 1.60
CA LEU A 137 -6.30 15.63 2.58
C LEU A 137 -5.57 16.70 3.40
N PRO A 138 -4.96 16.35 4.56
CA PRO A 138 -4.36 17.34 5.46
C PRO A 138 -3.25 18.20 4.86
N LEU A 139 -2.58 17.72 3.81
CA LEU A 139 -1.52 18.46 3.14
C LEU A 139 -1.65 18.40 1.63
N CYS A 140 -1.94 19.55 1.03
CA CYS A 140 -2.09 19.74 -0.40
C CYS A 140 -1.22 20.90 -0.90
N TRP A 141 -0.86 20.85 -2.19
CA TRP A 141 -0.14 21.91 -2.89
C TRP A 141 -0.80 22.23 -4.21
N HIS A 142 -0.79 23.52 -4.57
CA HIS A 142 -1.26 24.01 -5.85
C HIS A 142 -0.10 24.53 -6.71
N GLY A 143 -0.24 24.38 -8.02
CA GLY A 143 0.66 24.98 -9.00
C GLY A 143 0.15 26.33 -9.52
N LYS A 144 0.75 26.80 -10.62
CA LYS A 144 0.23 27.95 -11.39
C LYS A 144 -1.10 27.66 -12.09
N ARG A 145 -1.35 26.38 -12.41
CA ARG A 145 -2.55 25.87 -13.06
C ARG A 145 -2.99 24.58 -12.34
N PRO A 146 -4.29 24.25 -12.35
CA PRO A 146 -4.77 22.98 -11.83
C PRO A 146 -4.11 21.79 -12.53
N PHE A 147 -3.66 20.81 -11.75
CA PHE A 147 -3.12 19.54 -12.23
C PHE A 147 -4.28 18.63 -12.66
N ARG A 148 -4.06 17.86 -13.73
CA ARG A 148 -5.02 16.83 -14.19
C ARG A 148 -4.64 15.42 -13.76
N SER A 149 -3.36 15.20 -13.47
CA SER A 149 -2.85 13.90 -13.03
C SER A 149 -1.56 14.06 -12.24
N VAL A 150 -1.21 13.04 -11.45
CA VAL A 150 0.07 13.00 -10.71
C VAL A 150 1.26 13.05 -11.68
N TYR A 151 1.13 12.54 -12.91
CA TYR A 151 2.19 12.58 -13.91
C TYR A 151 2.67 13.99 -14.27
N GLU A 152 1.80 15.01 -14.17
CA GLU A 152 2.17 16.40 -14.46
C GLU A 152 3.07 17.00 -13.37
N VAL A 153 2.98 16.48 -12.15
CA VAL A 153 3.61 17.06 -10.96
C VAL A 153 4.73 16.18 -10.37
N ARG A 154 4.74 14.87 -10.67
CA ARG A 154 5.71 13.90 -10.12
C ARG A 154 7.18 14.30 -10.24
N LYS A 155 7.55 15.09 -11.26
CA LYS A 155 8.92 15.59 -11.46
C LYS A 155 9.45 16.46 -10.30
N TYR A 156 8.57 16.98 -9.45
CA TYR A 156 8.94 17.77 -8.27
C TYR A 156 9.11 16.94 -7.00
N PHE A 157 8.70 15.66 -7.05
CA PHE A 157 8.59 14.78 -5.90
C PHE A 157 9.47 13.54 -6.08
N LYS A 158 10.21 13.14 -5.05
CA LYS A 158 11.06 11.94 -5.09
C LYS A 158 10.36 10.73 -4.48
N SER A 159 10.61 9.56 -5.07
CA SER A 159 10.17 8.29 -4.50
C SER A 159 10.66 8.07 -3.07
N MET A 160 9.79 7.47 -2.27
CA MET A 160 10.12 6.89 -0.97
C MET A 160 10.33 5.38 -1.12
N ALA A 161 10.93 4.74 -0.13
CA ALA A 161 10.95 3.30 -0.04
C ALA A 161 11.04 2.82 1.41
N LEU A 162 10.57 1.60 1.65
CA LEU A 162 10.87 0.85 2.86
C LEU A 162 11.97 -0.15 2.53
N SER A 163 13.14 0.05 3.15
CA SER A 163 14.30 -0.83 2.97
C SER A 163 14.32 -1.89 4.05
N PHE A 164 14.20 -3.15 3.65
CA PHE A 164 14.27 -4.33 4.50
C PHE A 164 15.68 -4.92 4.43
N THR A 165 16.34 -5.02 5.57
CA THR A 165 17.62 -5.71 5.68
C THR A 165 17.36 -7.20 5.81
N SER A 166 17.60 -7.97 4.74
CA SER A 166 17.65 -9.43 4.85
C SER A 166 18.99 -9.86 5.46
N SER A 167 18.98 -10.91 6.26
CA SER A 167 20.15 -11.49 6.94
C SER A 167 21.18 -12.06 5.95
N GLY A 168 21.88 -11.17 5.25
CA GLY A 168 23.17 -11.44 4.63
C GLY A 168 23.26 -11.45 3.11
N ARG A 169 22.76 -10.45 2.35
CA ARG A 169 23.51 -9.86 1.19
C ARG A 169 22.78 -8.82 0.31
N THR A 170 21.47 -8.63 0.38
CA THR A 170 20.77 -7.60 -0.44
C THR A 170 19.72 -6.84 0.38
N ASN A 171 19.75 -5.51 0.31
CA ASN A 171 18.67 -4.66 0.79
C ASN A 171 17.52 -4.75 -0.20
N THR A 172 16.42 -5.34 0.24
CA THR A 172 15.18 -5.39 -0.53
C THR A 172 14.41 -4.10 -0.26
N GLN A 173 13.91 -3.43 -1.29
CA GLN A 173 13.15 -2.20 -1.14
C GLN A 173 11.71 -2.36 -1.65
N PHE A 174 10.75 -1.94 -0.83
CA PHE A 174 9.39 -1.66 -1.28
C PHE A 174 9.31 -0.20 -1.69
N GLU A 175 9.35 0.07 -2.99
CA GLU A 175 9.34 1.42 -3.55
C GLU A 175 7.92 2.02 -3.54
N ILE A 176 7.84 3.28 -3.12
CA ILE A 176 6.62 4.09 -3.08
C ILE A 176 6.87 5.33 -3.95
N PRO A 177 6.66 5.24 -5.29
CA PRO A 177 6.83 6.36 -6.20
C PRO A 177 5.77 7.45 -5.98
N PRO A 178 5.92 8.66 -6.55
CA PRO A 178 4.93 9.75 -6.42
C PRO A 178 3.49 9.34 -6.70
N GLU A 179 3.27 8.50 -7.71
CA GLU A 179 1.95 7.94 -8.07
C GLU A 179 1.34 7.07 -6.97
N ALA A 180 2.16 6.56 -6.04
CA ALA A 180 1.79 5.69 -4.94
C ALA A 180 1.69 6.41 -3.59
N TYR A 181 1.82 7.75 -3.56
CA TYR A 181 1.59 8.55 -2.36
C TYR A 181 0.98 9.94 -2.62
N LEU A 182 0.73 10.31 -3.88
CA LEU A 182 0.08 11.57 -4.23
C LEU A 182 -1.28 11.29 -4.88
N ILE A 183 -2.25 12.15 -4.59
CA ILE A 183 -3.54 12.20 -5.30
C ILE A 183 -3.76 13.60 -5.87
N VAL A 184 -4.54 13.70 -6.94
CA VAL A 184 -5.01 15.00 -7.43
C VAL A 184 -6.43 15.23 -6.94
N SER A 185 -6.67 16.32 -6.23
CA SER A 185 -7.99 16.70 -5.72
C SER A 185 -8.91 17.18 -6.84
N ASN A 186 -10.20 17.30 -6.53
CA ASN A 186 -11.19 17.86 -7.45
C ASN A 186 -10.93 19.36 -7.77
N MET A 187 -10.14 20.05 -6.94
CA MET A 187 -9.68 21.43 -7.19
C MET A 187 -8.46 21.47 -8.13
N GLY A 188 -7.91 20.31 -8.50
CA GLY A 188 -6.68 20.19 -9.27
C GLY A 188 -5.43 20.53 -8.48
N ASN A 189 -5.46 20.39 -7.15
CA ASN A 189 -4.27 20.43 -6.31
C ASN A 189 -3.71 19.02 -6.15
N VAL A 190 -2.45 18.90 -5.80
CA VAL A 190 -1.83 17.61 -5.46
C VAL A 190 -1.77 17.46 -3.94
N CYS A 191 -2.25 16.34 -3.42
CA CYS A 191 -2.32 16.09 -1.98
C CYS A 191 -1.52 14.85 -1.58
N LEU A 192 -0.97 14.87 -0.37
CA LEU A 192 -0.20 13.78 0.21
C LEU A 192 -1.12 12.67 0.75
N GLY A 193 -1.14 11.52 0.09
CA GLY A 193 -1.83 10.29 0.50
C GLY A 193 -1.09 9.46 1.56
N ILE A 194 -0.20 10.10 2.32
CA ILE A 194 0.41 9.58 3.55
C ILE A 194 -0.10 10.44 4.69
N LEU A 195 -0.69 9.82 5.71
CA LEU A 195 -1.35 10.48 6.83
C LEU A 195 -0.63 10.16 8.15
N ASP A 196 -0.84 11.02 9.15
CA ASP A 196 -0.36 10.76 10.51
C ASP A 196 -1.30 9.74 11.20
N GLY A 197 -0.81 8.52 11.39
CA GLY A 197 -1.54 7.46 12.08
C GLY A 197 -1.86 7.80 13.55
N SER A 198 -1.07 8.67 14.19
CA SER A 198 -1.31 9.05 15.59
C SER A 198 -2.57 9.91 15.76
N GLU A 199 -2.95 10.68 14.74
CA GLU A 199 -4.17 11.52 14.75
C GLU A 199 -5.46 10.70 14.65
N VAL A 200 -5.37 9.46 14.15
CA VAL A 200 -6.50 8.54 13.97
C VAL A 200 -6.45 7.34 14.93
N GLY A 201 -5.65 7.42 15.99
CA GLY A 201 -5.59 6.41 17.04
C GLY A 201 -4.84 5.13 16.66
N MET A 202 -3.99 5.15 15.61
CA MET A 202 -3.16 4.02 15.20
C MET A 202 -1.84 3.91 15.98
N GLY A 203 -1.50 4.90 16.82
CA GLY A 203 -0.32 4.87 17.69
C GLY A 203 0.98 4.67 16.90
N ASP A 204 1.72 3.62 17.22
CA ASP A 204 3.02 3.29 16.61
C ASP A 204 2.92 2.48 15.32
N LEU A 205 1.70 2.17 14.85
CA LEU A 205 1.47 1.40 13.63
C LEU A 205 1.97 2.16 12.41
N ASN A 206 2.58 1.42 11.47
CA ASN A 206 2.87 1.92 10.14
C ASN A 206 2.08 1.07 9.16
N LEU A 207 1.00 1.61 8.62
CA LEU A 207 0.08 0.91 7.73
C LEU A 207 0.32 1.34 6.28
N ILE A 208 0.53 0.37 5.41
CA ILE A 208 0.68 0.53 3.97
C ILE A 208 -0.66 0.22 3.34
N GLY A 209 -1.38 1.29 2.97
CA GLY A 209 -2.69 1.21 2.34
C GLY A 209 -2.62 1.00 0.84
N ASP A 210 -3.79 0.88 0.21
CA ASP A 210 -3.97 0.56 -1.21
C ASP A 210 -3.17 1.48 -2.13
N ILE A 211 -3.15 2.80 -1.86
CA ILE A 211 -2.41 3.77 -2.67
C ILE A 211 -0.95 3.38 -2.89
N SER A 212 -0.29 2.82 -1.86
CA SER A 212 1.11 2.39 -1.92
C SER A 212 1.30 1.07 -2.67
N MET A 213 0.22 0.28 -2.80
CA MET A 213 0.19 -1.04 -3.44
C MET A 213 -0.33 -1.02 -4.88
N LEU A 214 -0.79 0.14 -5.38
CA LEU A 214 -1.24 0.29 -6.77
C LEU A 214 -0.14 -0.10 -7.76
N ASP A 215 -0.58 -0.73 -8.86
CA ASP A 215 0.22 -1.26 -9.98
C ASP A 215 1.39 -2.15 -9.53
N LYS A 216 1.19 -2.85 -8.41
CA LYS A 216 2.07 -3.90 -7.91
C LYS A 216 1.25 -5.16 -7.70
N VAL A 217 1.81 -6.28 -8.15
CA VAL A 217 1.36 -7.56 -7.62
C VAL A 217 1.90 -7.69 -6.21
N MET A 218 1.01 -8.00 -5.27
CA MET A 218 1.32 -8.30 -3.88
C MET A 218 1.02 -9.77 -3.64
N VAL A 219 1.94 -10.49 -2.99
CA VAL A 219 1.80 -11.91 -2.68
C VAL A 219 2.09 -12.17 -1.22
N PHE A 220 1.18 -12.85 -0.55
CA PHE A 220 1.29 -13.23 0.84
C PHE A 220 1.34 -14.75 0.93
N ASP A 221 2.56 -15.29 1.09
CA ASP A 221 2.80 -16.73 1.24
C ASP A 221 2.76 -17.07 2.74
N ASN A 222 1.62 -17.60 3.21
CA ASN A 222 1.44 -17.96 4.62
C ASN A 222 2.22 -19.20 5.01
N GLU A 223 2.51 -20.08 4.06
CA GLU A 223 3.26 -21.32 4.28
C GLU A 223 4.73 -21.01 4.56
N LYS A 224 5.32 -20.09 3.78
CA LYS A 224 6.72 -19.64 3.95
C LYS A 224 6.87 -18.41 4.83
N ARG A 225 5.76 -17.77 5.21
CA ARG A 225 5.73 -16.51 5.97
C ARG A 225 6.48 -15.39 5.25
N LEU A 226 6.20 -15.19 3.97
CA LEU A 226 6.83 -14.19 3.13
C LEU A 226 5.80 -13.22 2.55
N ILE A 227 6.19 -11.94 2.44
CA ILE A 227 5.47 -10.92 1.67
C ILE A 227 6.32 -10.63 0.44
N GLY A 228 5.70 -10.76 -0.73
CA GLY A 228 6.31 -10.60 -2.03
C GLY A 228 5.66 -9.47 -2.81
N TRP A 229 6.44 -8.77 -3.62
CA TRP A 229 5.92 -7.77 -4.54
C TRP A 229 6.74 -7.64 -5.81
N ALA A 230 6.10 -7.16 -6.87
CA ALA A 230 6.74 -6.68 -8.08
C ALA A 230 5.84 -5.66 -8.79
N PRO A 231 6.40 -4.71 -9.56
CA PRO A 231 5.62 -3.90 -10.49
C PRO A 231 4.87 -4.81 -11.48
N ALA A 232 3.61 -4.50 -11.77
CA ALA A 232 2.78 -5.28 -12.68
C ALA A 232 1.73 -4.41 -13.41
N ASP A 233 1.32 -4.83 -14.60
CA ASP A 233 0.13 -4.29 -15.26
C ASP A 233 -1.11 -4.97 -14.66
N CYS A 234 -1.71 -4.35 -13.65
CA CYS A 234 -2.86 -4.91 -12.93
C CYS A 234 -4.16 -4.91 -13.73
N ASN A 235 -4.18 -4.39 -14.97
CA ASN A 235 -5.34 -4.48 -15.86
C ASN A 235 -5.40 -5.79 -16.64
N ARG A 236 -4.36 -6.62 -16.55
CA ARG A 236 -4.25 -7.90 -17.26
C ARG A 236 -4.03 -9.03 -16.27
N VAL A 237 -5.05 -9.87 -16.11
CA VAL A 237 -4.92 -11.10 -15.33
C VAL A 237 -3.86 -11.99 -15.98
N PRO A 238 -2.85 -12.47 -15.23
CA PRO A 238 -1.84 -13.38 -15.77
C PRO A 238 -2.50 -14.65 -16.32
N ASN A 239 -2.01 -15.14 -17.47
CA ASN A 239 -2.45 -16.42 -18.02
C ASN A 239 -2.01 -17.56 -17.07
N SER A 240 -2.92 -18.05 -16.23
CA SER A 240 -2.72 -19.15 -15.29
C SER A 240 -3.65 -20.32 -15.61
N ARG A 241 -3.20 -21.54 -15.33
CA ARG A 241 -3.99 -22.79 -15.47
C ARG A 241 -4.98 -23.02 -14.32
N HIS A 242 -5.12 -22.09 -13.37
CA HIS A 242 -5.92 -22.24 -12.16
C HIS A 242 -6.81 -21.02 -11.86
N VAL A 243 -7.78 -21.24 -10.96
CA VAL A 243 -8.92 -20.34 -10.69
C VAL A 243 -8.45 -18.94 -10.32
N SER A 244 -8.81 -17.97 -11.17
CA SER A 244 -8.74 -16.53 -10.90
C SER A 244 -10.17 -16.02 -10.77
N ILE A 245 -10.44 -15.15 -9.79
CA ILE A 245 -11.78 -14.57 -9.54
C ILE A 245 -11.69 -13.06 -9.71
#